data_AF-A0AAD8IL07-F1
#
_entry.id   AF-A0AAD8IL07-F1
#
_cell.length_a   1.000
_cell.length_b   1.000
_cell.length_c   1.000
_cell.angle_alpha   90.00
_cell.angle_beta   90.00
_cell.angle_gamma   90.00
#
_symmetry.space_group_name_H-M   'P 1'
#
loop_
_entity.id
_entity.type
_entity.pdbx_description
1 polymer ?
#
loop_
_entity_poly.entity_id
_entity_poly.type
_entity_poly.pdbx_seq_one_letter_code
_entity_poly.pdbx_strand_id
1 'polypeptide(L)'
;MLGFTLIPNIWDWKTLLAADVQPNSYALVVSMENITLNWYFGNNYRSMLVSNCLFRVGGAAILLSNRSSDRRRSKYQLIHTVRTHKGADDRSYNCVFQEEDDEKKIGVALSKDLIMAVAGEALKTNITTLGPLVLPMSKQLLFFAALVARKVFKMNIKPYIPDFKIAFEHFCIHAGGRAVLDELEKNLELNEWHMEHSRMTLFRFGNTSSSSLWYELAYSEAKGRIRKDDRTWQIAFGSGFKCNSAVWRAMRTIDPAKEKNPWMDEIHDFPVDVPRVEQLGS
;
A
#
# COMPACT_ATOMS: atom_id res chain seq x y z
N MET A 1 17.06 4.12 -20.46
CA MET A 1 15.61 4.04 -20.19
C MET A 1 15.41 3.93 -18.69
N LEU A 2 15.05 5.03 -18.03
CA LEU A 2 14.70 5.02 -16.61
C LEU A 2 13.32 4.37 -16.49
N GLY A 3 13.28 3.13 -15.99
CA GLY A 3 12.02 2.45 -15.73
C GLY A 3 11.20 3.27 -14.73
N PHE A 4 10.08 3.82 -15.18
CA PHE A 4 9.11 4.53 -14.36
C PHE A 4 8.63 3.58 -13.25
N THR A 5 9.15 3.75 -12.04
CA THR A 5 8.70 3.00 -10.88
C THR A 5 7.73 3.87 -10.11
N LEU A 6 6.42 3.61 -10.24
CA LEU A 6 5.36 4.32 -9.51
C LEU A 6 5.57 4.35 -7.98
N ILE A 7 6.35 3.40 -7.47
CA ILE A 7 6.79 3.34 -6.08
C ILE A 7 8.27 2.91 -6.07
N PRO A 8 9.22 3.85 -6.19
CA PRO A 8 10.63 3.50 -6.02
C PRO A 8 10.83 3.10 -4.56
N ASN A 9 11.24 1.85 -4.32
CA ASN A 9 11.94 1.38 -3.12
C ASN A 9 11.56 2.06 -1.77
N ILE A 10 10.27 2.32 -1.49
CA ILE A 10 9.83 3.03 -0.25
C ILE A 10 10.35 2.34 1.01
N TRP A 11 10.72 1.06 0.93
CA TRP A 11 11.03 0.19 2.07
C TRP A 11 12.46 -0.36 2.09
N ASP A 12 13.34 0.06 1.18
CA ASP A 12 14.76 -0.41 1.15
C ASP A 12 15.63 0.25 2.25
N TRP A 13 15.06 1.21 2.98
CA TRP A 13 15.71 1.83 4.12
C TRP A 13 15.92 0.87 5.29
N LYS A 14 15.23 -0.27 5.37
CA LYS A 14 15.51 -1.24 6.44
C LYS A 14 16.94 -1.78 6.33
N THR A 15 17.48 -1.85 5.11
CA THR A 15 18.89 -2.17 4.84
C THR A 15 19.81 -1.00 5.18
N LEU A 16 19.38 0.24 4.93
CA LEU A 16 20.14 1.47 5.21
C LEU A 16 20.19 1.85 6.71
N LEU A 17 19.14 1.51 7.46
CA LEU A 17 18.96 1.81 8.89
C LEU A 17 19.10 0.60 9.80
N ALA A 18 19.41 -0.57 9.24
CA ALA A 18 19.75 -1.73 10.05
C ALA A 18 20.81 -1.30 11.07
N ALA A 19 20.51 -1.52 12.34
CA ALA A 19 21.41 -1.11 13.44
C ALA A 19 22.81 -1.71 13.26
N ASP A 20 22.89 -2.84 12.55
CA ASP A 20 24.12 -3.56 12.21
C ASP A 20 24.95 -2.85 11.11
N VAL A 21 24.34 -1.95 10.33
CA VAL A 21 25.00 -1.22 9.23
C VAL A 21 25.38 0.20 9.66
N GLN A 22 24.48 0.93 10.31
CA GLN A 22 24.72 2.29 10.81
C GLN A 22 24.06 2.50 12.19
N PRO A 23 24.72 2.14 13.30
CA PRO A 23 24.15 2.32 14.63
C PRO A 23 23.96 3.81 14.96
N ASN A 24 22.96 4.11 15.79
CA ASN A 24 22.66 5.46 16.30
C ASN A 24 22.47 6.56 15.24
N SER A 25 21.79 6.23 14.15
CA SER A 25 21.55 7.12 13.02
C SER A 25 20.08 7.51 12.88
N TYR A 26 19.87 8.61 12.16
CA TYR A 26 18.56 9.05 11.70
C TYR A 26 18.47 8.83 10.18
N ALA A 27 17.31 8.43 9.69
CA ALA A 27 17.00 8.58 8.26
C ALA A 27 15.74 9.41 8.10
N LEU A 28 15.81 10.35 7.16
CA LEU A 28 14.65 11.08 6.68
C LEU A 28 14.19 10.41 5.39
N VAL A 29 13.01 9.79 5.43
CA VAL A 29 12.35 9.26 4.25
C VAL A 29 11.44 10.35 3.70
N VAL A 30 11.74 10.83 2.49
CA VAL A 30 10.90 11.81 1.78
C VAL A 30 10.27 11.11 0.59
N SER A 31 8.94 11.08 0.59
CA SER A 31 8.12 10.65 -0.53
C SER A 31 7.49 11.90 -1.15
N MET A 32 7.67 12.10 -2.46
CA MET A 32 7.08 13.22 -3.17
C MET A 32 6.66 12.74 -4.56
N GLU A 33 5.46 13.13 -4.96
CA GLU A 33 4.92 12.88 -6.29
C GLU A 33 4.67 14.21 -6.99
N ASN A 34 5.18 14.35 -8.22
CA ASN A 34 4.92 15.51 -9.07
C ASN A 34 4.40 15.05 -10.43
N ILE A 35 3.18 15.49 -10.76
CA ILE A 35 2.47 15.07 -11.97
C ILE A 35 2.83 15.90 -13.21
N THR A 36 3.60 16.98 -13.09
CA THR A 36 3.88 17.89 -14.22
C THR A 36 4.57 17.22 -15.41
N LEU A 37 5.36 16.16 -15.18
CA LEU A 37 6.05 15.43 -16.25
C LEU A 37 5.24 14.25 -16.80
N ASN A 38 4.21 13.80 -16.09
CA ASN A 38 3.46 12.58 -16.41
C ASN A 38 2.05 12.85 -16.93
N TRP A 39 1.68 14.13 -17.10
CA TRP A 39 0.39 14.50 -17.64
C TRP A 39 0.31 14.16 -19.13
N TYR A 40 -0.60 13.26 -19.48
CA TYR A 40 -0.82 12.87 -20.87
C TYR A 40 -1.66 13.93 -21.60
N PHE A 41 -1.09 14.54 -22.64
CA PHE A 41 -1.74 15.58 -23.46
C PHE A 41 -2.42 15.03 -24.73
N GLY A 42 -2.37 13.73 -24.97
CA GLY A 42 -3.10 13.10 -26.06
C GLY A 42 -4.52 12.73 -25.65
N ASN A 43 -5.36 12.34 -26.62
CA ASN A 43 -6.75 11.94 -26.40
C ASN A 43 -7.08 10.55 -26.96
N ASN A 44 -6.11 9.90 -27.61
CA ASN A 44 -6.37 8.70 -28.42
C ASN A 44 -6.30 7.40 -27.59
N TYR A 45 -5.56 7.40 -26.47
CA TYR A 45 -5.35 6.21 -25.63
C TYR A 45 -6.01 6.35 -24.25
N ARG A 46 -7.14 5.66 -24.06
CA ARG A 46 -7.87 5.65 -22.78
C ARG A 46 -7.03 5.15 -21.61
N SER A 47 -6.15 4.17 -21.84
CA SER A 47 -5.24 3.61 -20.82
C SER A 47 -4.27 4.67 -20.26
N MET A 48 -3.91 5.67 -21.06
CA MET A 48 -3.05 6.78 -20.65
C MET A 48 -3.84 7.90 -19.98
N LEU A 49 -5.04 8.20 -20.47
CA LEU A 49 -5.93 9.22 -19.88
C LEU A 49 -6.34 8.89 -18.43
N VAL A 50 -6.45 7.60 -18.09
CA VAL A 50 -6.77 7.17 -16.71
C VAL A 50 -5.75 7.69 -15.69
N SER A 51 -4.47 7.82 -16.08
CA SER A 51 -3.43 8.36 -15.20
C SER A 51 -3.73 9.80 -14.77
N ASN A 52 -4.21 10.66 -15.68
CA ASN A 52 -4.59 12.04 -15.40
C ASN A 52 -5.76 12.15 -14.40
N CYS A 53 -6.64 11.15 -14.36
CA CYS A 53 -7.78 11.12 -13.44
C CYS A 53 -7.40 10.61 -12.04
N LEU A 54 -6.37 9.77 -11.94
CA LEU A 54 -5.97 9.12 -10.69
C LEU A 54 -4.92 9.93 -9.93
N PHE A 55 -3.84 10.33 -10.61
CA PHE A 55 -2.66 10.88 -9.94
C PHE A 55 -2.85 12.32 -9.50
N ARG A 56 -2.37 12.61 -8.29
CA ARG A 56 -2.35 13.94 -7.68
C ARG A 56 -0.98 14.22 -7.10
N VAL A 57 -0.67 15.51 -6.94
CA VAL A 57 0.55 15.96 -6.27
C VAL A 57 0.41 15.72 -4.78
N GLY A 58 1.46 15.19 -4.15
CA GLY A 58 1.48 14.96 -2.71
C GLY A 58 2.89 14.69 -2.21
N GLY A 59 3.06 14.73 -0.90
CA GLY A 59 4.33 14.42 -0.29
C GLY A 59 4.23 14.13 1.20
N ALA A 60 5.17 13.35 1.69
CA ALA A 60 5.29 13.00 3.09
C ALA A 60 6.77 12.90 3.48
N ALA A 61 7.10 13.34 4.70
CA ALA A 61 8.43 13.22 5.27
C ALA A 61 8.36 12.50 6.61
N ILE A 62 9.14 11.43 6.76
CA ILE A 62 9.09 10.51 7.90
C ILE A 62 10.51 10.39 8.46
N LEU A 63 10.66 10.74 9.74
CA LEU A 63 11.91 10.58 10.46
C LEU A 63 11.94 9.22 11.16
N LEU A 64 12.92 8.40 10.78
CA LEU A 64 13.20 7.11 11.38
C LEU A 64 14.47 7.20 12.23
N SER A 65 14.48 6.48 13.34
CA SER A 65 15.62 6.41 14.27
C SER A 65 15.83 4.98 14.72
N ASN A 66 17.09 4.56 14.82
CA ASN A 66 17.49 3.30 15.44
C ASN A 66 18.10 3.50 16.85
N ARG A 67 18.05 4.72 17.39
CA ARG A 67 18.56 5.05 18.74
C ARG A 67 17.61 4.55 19.82
N SER A 68 18.15 3.87 20.82
CA SER A 68 17.37 3.38 21.97
C SER A 68 16.74 4.51 22.79
N SER A 69 17.41 5.67 22.88
CA SER A 69 16.92 6.87 23.57
C SER A 69 15.65 7.45 22.96
N ASP A 70 15.49 7.33 21.64
CA ASP A 70 14.33 7.87 20.92
C ASP A 70 13.08 6.99 21.05
N ARG A 71 13.23 5.76 21.53
CA ARG A 71 12.14 4.78 21.64
C ARG A 71 10.94 5.29 22.43
N ARG A 72 11.15 6.17 23.42
CA ARG A 72 10.08 6.75 24.26
C ARG A 72 9.25 7.81 23.52
N ARG A 73 9.81 8.47 22.50
CA ARG A 73 9.14 9.50 21.70
C ARG A 73 8.63 8.98 20.36
N SER A 74 9.12 7.84 19.89
CA SER A 74 8.67 7.21 18.65
C SER A 74 7.19 6.84 18.71
N LYS A 75 6.46 7.16 17.65
CA LYS A 75 5.06 6.76 17.48
C LYS A 75 4.94 5.28 17.12
N TYR A 76 5.76 4.85 16.17
CA TYR A 76 5.71 3.51 15.59
C TYR A 76 7.10 2.86 15.61
N GLN A 77 7.10 1.54 15.67
CA GLN A 77 8.26 0.71 15.42
C GLN A 77 8.01 -0.15 14.19
N LEU A 78 8.91 -0.11 13.21
CA LEU A 78 8.87 -1.05 12.10
C LEU A 78 9.30 -2.43 12.58
N ILE A 79 8.45 -3.43 12.36
CA ILE A 79 8.71 -4.82 12.73
C ILE A 79 9.20 -5.61 11.51
N HIS A 80 8.39 -5.65 10.44
CA HIS A 80 8.68 -6.43 9.24
C HIS A 80 8.52 -5.59 7.97
N THR A 81 9.36 -5.87 6.98
CA THR A 81 9.14 -5.43 5.60
C THR A 81 9.27 -6.65 4.70
N VAL A 82 8.36 -6.77 3.74
CA VAL A 82 8.35 -7.86 2.78
C VAL A 82 8.13 -7.28 1.40
N ARG A 83 9.01 -7.62 0.48
CA ARG A 83 8.92 -7.20 -0.92
C ARG A 83 8.77 -8.41 -1.81
N THR A 84 7.80 -8.34 -2.71
CA THR A 84 7.61 -9.30 -3.80
C THR A 84 7.80 -8.57 -5.11
N HIS A 85 8.58 -9.17 -6.01
CA HIS A 85 8.86 -8.65 -7.34
C HIS A 85 8.45 -9.67 -8.40
N LYS A 86 7.61 -9.26 -9.35
CA LYS A 86 7.12 -10.12 -10.44
C LYS A 86 7.56 -9.67 -11.82
N GLY A 87 8.47 -8.69 -11.95
CA GLY A 87 8.87 -8.16 -13.25
C GLY A 87 9.75 -9.01 -14.15
N ALA A 88 9.90 -10.30 -13.84
CA ALA A 88 10.36 -11.28 -14.82
C ALA A 88 9.21 -11.85 -15.67
N ASP A 89 7.95 -11.62 -15.28
CA ASP A 89 6.76 -12.00 -16.03
C ASP A 89 6.34 -10.83 -16.95
N ASP A 90 6.18 -11.11 -18.24
CA ASP A 90 5.90 -10.07 -19.25
C ASP A 90 4.59 -9.33 -18.99
N ARG A 91 3.56 -10.02 -18.49
CA ARG A 91 2.29 -9.38 -18.13
C ARG A 91 2.49 -8.38 -17.01
N SER A 92 3.28 -8.74 -16.01
CA SER A 92 3.64 -7.90 -14.87
C SER A 92 4.51 -6.71 -15.30
N TYR A 93 5.42 -6.92 -16.23
CA TYR A 93 6.32 -5.88 -16.74
C TYR A 93 5.55 -4.83 -17.55
N ASN A 94 4.67 -5.28 -18.44
CA ASN A 94 3.92 -4.42 -19.35
C ASN A 94 2.61 -3.86 -18.77
N CYS A 95 2.23 -4.19 -17.52
CA CYS A 95 0.95 -3.74 -16.97
C CYS A 95 0.89 -2.24 -16.68
N VAL A 96 2.05 -1.63 -16.40
CA VAL A 96 2.23 -0.19 -16.20
C VAL A 96 3.51 0.19 -16.93
N PHE A 97 3.36 0.88 -18.05
CA PHE A 97 4.49 1.23 -18.90
C PHE A 97 4.37 2.67 -19.38
N GLN A 98 5.51 3.33 -19.50
CA GLN A 98 5.58 4.66 -20.10
C GLN A 98 5.87 4.47 -21.59
N GLU A 99 4.97 4.95 -22.43
CA GLU A 99 5.05 4.78 -23.88
C GLU A 99 4.68 6.07 -24.61
N GLU A 100 5.06 6.16 -25.87
CA GLU A 100 4.72 7.26 -26.76
C GLU A 100 3.50 6.87 -27.59
N ASP A 101 2.54 7.79 -27.73
CA ASP A 101 1.44 7.61 -28.67
C ASP A 101 1.88 7.91 -30.13
N ASP A 102 0.96 7.70 -31.07
CA ASP A 102 1.20 7.96 -32.51
C ASP A 102 1.59 9.42 -32.82
N GLU A 103 1.26 10.36 -31.93
CA GLU A 103 1.59 11.78 -32.02
C GLU A 103 2.89 12.14 -31.26
N LYS A 104 3.64 11.13 -30.80
CA LYS A 104 4.86 11.24 -29.98
C LYS A 104 4.64 11.92 -28.63
N LYS A 105 3.42 11.89 -28.11
CA LYS A 105 3.11 12.36 -26.77
C LYS A 105 3.34 11.21 -25.80
N ILE A 106 4.18 11.48 -24.81
CA ILE A 106 4.52 10.50 -23.78
C ILE A 106 3.38 10.40 -22.78
N GLY A 107 2.97 9.18 -22.44
CA GLY A 107 1.97 8.89 -21.42
C GLY A 107 2.31 7.63 -20.62
N VAL A 108 1.63 7.46 -19.49
CA VAL A 108 1.72 6.23 -18.67
C VAL A 108 0.50 5.37 -18.95
N ALA A 109 0.68 4.28 -19.67
CA ALA A 109 -0.37 3.33 -19.96
C ALA A 109 -0.63 2.40 -18.76
N LEU A 110 -1.88 2.40 -18.30
CA LEU A 110 -2.36 1.52 -17.23
C LEU A 110 -3.28 0.45 -17.82
N SER A 111 -2.78 -0.78 -17.89
CA SER A 111 -3.54 -1.92 -18.40
C SER A 111 -4.44 -2.52 -17.31
N LYS A 112 -5.69 -2.06 -17.23
CA LYS A 112 -6.64 -2.42 -16.15
C LYS A 112 -6.75 -3.93 -15.91
N ASP A 113 -6.94 -4.73 -16.96
CA ASP A 113 -7.14 -6.18 -16.83
C ASP A 113 -5.87 -6.89 -16.34
N LEU A 114 -4.71 -6.43 -16.82
CA LEU A 114 -3.40 -6.94 -16.38
C LEU A 114 -3.13 -6.56 -14.91
N ILE A 115 -3.43 -5.32 -14.52
CA ILE A 115 -3.21 -4.83 -13.16
C ILE A 115 -4.00 -5.65 -12.15
N MET A 116 -5.27 -5.99 -12.42
CA MET A 116 -6.08 -6.75 -11.45
C MET A 116 -5.54 -8.17 -11.25
N ALA A 117 -5.24 -8.90 -12.33
CA ALA A 117 -4.72 -10.27 -12.24
C ALA A 117 -3.34 -10.32 -11.56
N VAL A 118 -2.42 -9.45 -12.00
CA VAL A 118 -1.05 -9.41 -11.48
C VAL A 118 -1.01 -8.92 -10.03
N ALA A 119 -1.90 -8.00 -9.64
CA ALA A 119 -2.05 -7.56 -8.25
C ALA A 119 -2.40 -8.69 -7.30
N GLY A 120 -3.41 -9.49 -7.65
CA GLY A 120 -3.83 -10.63 -6.83
C GLY A 120 -2.73 -11.70 -6.69
N GLU A 121 -2.00 -12.00 -7.77
CA GLU A 121 -0.89 -12.96 -7.75
C GLU A 121 0.30 -12.47 -6.90
N ALA A 122 0.68 -11.20 -7.05
CA ALA A 122 1.76 -10.58 -6.28
C ALA A 122 1.39 -10.48 -4.79
N LEU A 123 0.14 -10.12 -4.49
CA LEU A 123 -0.38 -10.10 -3.12
C LEU A 123 -0.35 -11.48 -2.48
N LYS A 124 -0.86 -12.52 -3.16
CA LYS A 124 -0.82 -13.91 -2.66
C LYS A 124 0.60 -14.35 -2.31
N THR A 125 1.55 -14.00 -3.18
CA THR A 125 2.96 -14.31 -2.95
C THR A 125 3.50 -13.55 -1.74
N ASN A 126 3.20 -12.26 -1.62
CA ASN A 126 3.62 -11.41 -0.51
C ASN A 126 3.06 -11.90 0.84
N ILE A 127 1.77 -12.21 0.88
CA ILE A 127 1.05 -12.78 2.02
C ILE A 127 1.64 -14.10 2.47
N THR A 128 2.02 -14.97 1.52
CA THR A 128 2.64 -16.27 1.83
C THR A 128 3.99 -16.09 2.53
N THR A 129 4.73 -15.03 2.18
CA THR A 129 5.99 -14.68 2.85
C THR A 129 5.77 -13.94 4.17
N LEU A 130 4.75 -13.07 4.25
CA LEU A 130 4.45 -12.29 5.45
C LEU A 130 3.80 -13.12 6.56
N GLY A 131 2.94 -14.08 6.21
CA GLY A 131 2.17 -14.90 7.15
C GLY A 131 3.02 -15.52 8.28
N PRO A 132 4.13 -16.22 7.98
CA PRO A 132 5.02 -16.78 9.00
C PRO A 132 5.73 -15.75 9.90
N LEU A 133 5.77 -14.48 9.53
CA LEU A 133 6.39 -13.43 10.33
C LEU A 133 5.41 -12.80 11.33
N VAL A 134 4.10 -12.83 11.04
CA VAL A 134 3.10 -12.04 11.76
C VAL A 134 2.00 -12.86 12.43
N LEU A 135 1.75 -14.08 11.96
CA LEU A 135 0.68 -14.92 12.48
C LEU A 135 1.14 -15.72 13.71
N PRO A 136 0.24 -16.01 14.68
CA PRO A 136 0.52 -16.95 15.77
C PRO A 136 0.91 -18.34 15.27
N MET A 137 1.79 -19.02 16.00
CA MET A 137 2.33 -20.34 15.63
C MET A 137 1.26 -21.40 15.32
N SER A 138 0.12 -21.37 16.03
CA SER A 138 -1.02 -22.28 15.78
C SER A 138 -1.64 -22.10 14.39
N LYS A 139 -1.75 -20.87 13.91
CA LYS A 139 -2.26 -20.55 12.55
C LYS A 139 -1.21 -20.80 11.48
N GLN A 140 0.07 -20.62 11.81
CA GLN A 140 1.16 -20.99 10.91
C GLN A 140 1.16 -22.49 10.64
N LEU A 141 1.00 -23.33 11.69
CA LEU A 141 0.97 -24.78 11.54
C LEU A 141 -0.18 -25.22 10.62
N LEU A 142 -1.36 -24.61 10.76
CA LEU A 142 -2.51 -24.89 9.89
C LEU A 142 -2.25 -24.49 8.43
N PHE A 143 -1.67 -23.30 8.21
CA PHE A 143 -1.31 -22.84 6.88
C PHE A 143 -0.26 -23.74 6.22
N PHE A 144 0.81 -24.09 6.94
CA PHE A 144 1.84 -25.01 6.47
C PHE A 144 1.28 -26.41 6.21
N ALA A 145 0.44 -26.95 7.08
CA ALA A 145 -0.22 -28.23 6.87
C ALA A 145 -1.10 -28.23 5.62
N ALA A 146 -1.88 -27.17 5.39
CA ALA A 146 -2.68 -27.01 4.18
C ALA A 146 -1.82 -26.90 2.91
N LEU A 147 -0.69 -26.20 2.99
CA LEU A 147 0.25 -26.04 1.89
C LEU A 147 0.94 -27.37 1.55
N VAL A 148 1.35 -28.15 2.55
CA VAL A 148 1.92 -29.49 2.39
C VAL A 148 0.87 -30.47 1.85
N ALA A 149 -0.34 -30.49 2.40
CA ALA A 149 -1.46 -31.31 1.92
C ALA A 149 -1.76 -31.05 0.42
N ARG A 150 -1.70 -29.78 0.00
CA ARG A 150 -1.91 -29.42 -1.40
C ARG A 150 -0.71 -29.74 -2.30
N LYS A 151 0.50 -29.39 -1.87
CA LYS A 151 1.69 -29.43 -2.74
C LYS A 151 2.38 -30.80 -2.76
N VAL A 152 2.37 -31.51 -1.65
CA VAL A 152 2.99 -32.84 -1.51
C VAL A 152 1.95 -33.94 -1.72
N PHE A 153 0.79 -33.82 -1.09
CA PHE A 153 -0.26 -34.86 -1.16
C PHE A 153 -1.25 -34.66 -2.31
N LYS A 154 -1.08 -33.62 -3.15
CA LYS A 154 -1.95 -33.27 -4.30
C LYS A 154 -3.45 -33.25 -3.96
N MET A 155 -3.80 -32.97 -2.70
CA MET A 155 -5.19 -32.93 -2.27
C MET A 155 -5.87 -31.66 -2.79
N ASN A 156 -7.12 -31.80 -3.25
CA ASN A 156 -7.90 -30.70 -3.81
C ASN A 156 -8.51 -29.82 -2.69
N ILE A 157 -7.64 -29.28 -1.84
CA ILE A 157 -8.00 -28.42 -0.71
C ILE A 157 -7.92 -26.97 -1.18
N LYS A 158 -8.99 -26.20 -0.94
CA LYS A 158 -8.99 -24.76 -1.23
C LYS A 158 -7.82 -24.09 -0.50
N PRO A 159 -7.04 -23.22 -1.16
CA PRO A 159 -5.96 -22.49 -0.50
C PRO A 159 -6.50 -21.77 0.75
N TYR A 160 -5.96 -22.12 1.91
CA TYR A 160 -6.29 -21.45 3.17
C TYR A 160 -5.61 -20.07 3.16
N ILE A 161 -6.42 -19.00 3.06
CA ILE A 161 -5.96 -17.64 3.25
C ILE A 161 -6.02 -17.38 4.75
N PRO A 162 -4.89 -17.14 5.43
CA PRO A 162 -4.92 -16.82 6.85
C PRO A 162 -5.74 -15.57 7.08
N ASP A 163 -6.56 -15.57 8.13
CA ASP A 163 -7.26 -14.37 8.55
C ASP A 163 -6.25 -13.36 9.11
N PHE A 164 -5.88 -12.39 8.29
CA PHE A 164 -4.94 -11.33 8.64
C PHE A 164 -5.55 -10.32 9.62
N LYS A 165 -6.87 -10.31 9.82
CA LYS A 165 -7.53 -9.47 10.84
C LYS A 165 -7.11 -9.87 12.26
N ILE A 166 -6.60 -11.09 12.44
CA ILE A 166 -6.00 -11.55 13.70
C ILE A 166 -4.59 -10.97 13.88
N ALA A 167 -3.87 -10.75 12.77
CA ALA A 167 -2.50 -10.25 12.79
C ALA A 167 -2.42 -8.72 12.82
N PHE A 168 -3.42 -8.00 12.33
CA PHE A 168 -3.38 -6.55 12.20
C PHE A 168 -4.70 -5.92 12.59
N GLU A 169 -4.60 -4.84 13.35
CA GLU A 169 -5.72 -4.01 13.77
C GLU A 169 -6.04 -2.93 12.71
N HIS A 170 -5.06 -2.50 11.91
CA HIS A 170 -5.22 -1.44 10.90
C HIS A 170 -4.57 -1.84 9.56
N PHE A 171 -5.18 -1.48 8.43
CA PHE A 171 -4.79 -1.95 7.09
C PHE A 171 -4.60 -0.82 6.08
N CYS A 172 -3.51 -0.05 6.12
CA CYS A 172 -3.26 1.00 5.11
C CYS A 172 -2.94 0.39 3.73
N ILE A 173 -3.95 0.34 2.85
CA ILE A 173 -3.83 -0.21 1.51
C ILE A 173 -3.72 0.93 0.50
N HIS A 174 -2.58 1.00 -0.20
CA HIS A 174 -2.33 1.99 -1.23
C HIS A 174 -3.40 1.95 -2.31
N ALA A 175 -4.10 3.07 -2.46
CA ALA A 175 -5.11 3.24 -3.46
C ALA A 175 -4.52 3.63 -4.84
N GLY A 176 -4.10 2.62 -5.61
CA GLY A 176 -3.76 2.83 -7.03
C GLY A 176 -4.96 3.36 -7.84
N GLY A 177 -6.16 2.96 -7.42
CA GLY A 177 -7.46 3.38 -7.91
C GLY A 177 -8.54 2.53 -7.25
N ARG A 178 -9.82 2.89 -7.42
CA ARG A 178 -10.93 2.20 -6.75
C ARG A 178 -10.99 0.70 -7.04
N ALA A 179 -10.75 0.29 -8.28
CA ALA A 179 -10.77 -1.12 -8.66
C ALA A 179 -9.72 -1.96 -7.91
N VAL A 180 -8.57 -1.38 -7.59
CA VAL A 180 -7.51 -2.05 -6.82
C VAL A 180 -7.98 -2.23 -5.37
N LEU A 181 -8.61 -1.23 -4.76
CA LEU A 181 -9.17 -1.35 -3.42
C LEU A 181 -10.27 -2.42 -3.35
N ASP A 182 -11.19 -2.44 -4.32
CA ASP A 182 -12.29 -3.41 -4.38
C ASP A 182 -11.77 -4.86 -4.53
N GLU A 183 -10.68 -5.06 -5.29
CA GLU A 183 -10.05 -6.37 -5.46
C GLU A 183 -9.36 -6.84 -4.17
N LEU A 184 -8.70 -5.93 -3.46
CA LEU A 184 -8.00 -6.25 -2.21
C LEU A 184 -8.98 -6.52 -1.07
N GLU A 185 -10.06 -5.76 -0.99
CA GLU A 185 -11.14 -6.02 -0.04
C GLU A 185 -11.68 -7.45 -0.19
N LYS A 186 -11.92 -7.90 -1.43
CA LYS A 186 -12.37 -9.26 -1.73
C LYS A 186 -11.32 -10.32 -1.41
N ASN A 187 -10.06 -10.11 -1.82
CA ASN A 187 -9.00 -11.11 -1.61
C ASN A 187 -8.59 -11.27 -0.15
N LEU A 188 -8.73 -10.23 0.67
CA LEU A 188 -8.38 -10.22 2.08
C LEU A 188 -9.59 -10.37 3.01
N GLU A 189 -10.81 -10.44 2.45
CA GLU A 189 -12.07 -10.49 3.20
C GLU A 189 -12.15 -9.38 4.27
N LEU A 190 -11.80 -8.16 3.85
CA LEU A 190 -11.82 -6.97 4.69
C LEU A 190 -13.21 -6.35 4.72
N ASN A 191 -13.51 -5.69 5.83
CA ASN A 191 -14.77 -5.01 6.07
C ASN A 191 -14.63 -3.51 5.72
N GLU A 192 -15.74 -2.79 5.55
CA GLU A 192 -15.73 -1.36 5.24
C GLU A 192 -14.91 -0.53 6.24
N TRP A 193 -14.95 -0.89 7.53
CA TRP A 193 -14.15 -0.21 8.56
C TRP A 193 -12.64 -0.28 8.30
N HIS A 194 -12.14 -1.43 7.81
CA HIS A 194 -10.73 -1.59 7.44
C HIS A 194 -10.40 -0.88 6.13
N MET A 195 -11.37 -0.70 5.24
CA MET A 195 -11.15 -0.04 3.95
C MET A 195 -11.34 1.48 4.03
N GLU A 196 -11.93 1.99 5.12
CA GLU A 196 -12.34 3.38 5.28
C GLU A 196 -11.18 4.36 5.06
N HIS A 197 -10.04 4.19 5.73
CA HIS A 197 -8.91 5.11 5.59
C HIS A 197 -8.36 5.14 4.15
N SER A 198 -8.37 4.01 3.44
CA SER A 198 -7.86 3.94 2.05
C SER A 198 -8.85 4.55 1.07
N ARG A 199 -10.16 4.30 1.26
CA ARG A 199 -11.22 4.88 0.43
C ARG A 199 -11.35 6.38 0.63
N MET A 200 -11.33 6.85 1.87
CA MET A 200 -11.42 8.29 2.18
C MET A 200 -10.17 9.03 1.73
N THR A 201 -8.97 8.45 1.89
CA THR A 201 -7.73 9.04 1.35
C THR A 201 -7.79 9.17 -0.17
N LEU A 202 -8.21 8.11 -0.87
CA LEU A 202 -8.38 8.17 -2.33
C LEU A 202 -9.42 9.23 -2.74
N PHE A 203 -10.53 9.33 -2.02
CA PHE A 203 -11.57 10.31 -2.29
C PHE A 203 -11.07 11.75 -2.12
N ARG A 204 -10.39 12.04 -1.01
CA ARG A 204 -10.00 13.41 -0.63
C ARG A 204 -8.72 13.90 -1.29
N PHE A 205 -7.73 13.03 -1.45
CA PHE A 205 -6.39 13.38 -1.94
C PHE A 205 -6.06 12.77 -3.31
N GLY A 206 -6.88 11.85 -3.81
CA GLY A 206 -6.57 11.09 -5.02
C GLY A 206 -5.39 10.12 -4.80
N ASN A 207 -4.80 9.66 -5.90
CA ASN A 207 -3.60 8.84 -5.84
C ASN A 207 -2.35 9.73 -5.78
N THR A 208 -1.85 10.00 -4.58
CA THR A 208 -0.56 10.69 -4.36
C THR A 208 0.64 9.74 -4.42
N SER A 209 0.53 8.62 -5.15
CA SER A 209 1.61 7.66 -5.35
C SER A 209 2.15 7.15 -4.01
N SER A 210 3.47 7.08 -3.85
CA SER A 210 4.17 6.62 -2.66
C SER A 210 3.72 7.27 -1.35
N SER A 211 3.26 8.52 -1.37
CA SER A 211 2.85 9.21 -0.14
C SER A 211 1.50 8.78 0.41
N SER A 212 0.62 8.18 -0.40
CA SER A 212 -0.76 7.87 0.01
C SER A 212 -0.85 7.01 1.27
N LEU A 213 0.07 6.06 1.45
CA LEU A 213 0.12 5.20 2.64
C LEU A 213 0.31 5.98 3.95
N TRP A 214 1.00 7.13 3.90
CA TRP A 214 1.20 7.99 5.06
C TRP A 214 -0.04 8.82 5.36
N TYR A 215 -0.79 9.22 4.33
CA TYR A 215 -2.07 9.89 4.48
C TYR A 215 -3.13 8.94 5.05
N GLU A 216 -3.11 7.67 4.63
CA GLU A 216 -3.96 6.61 5.18
C GLU A 216 -3.65 6.35 6.66
N LEU A 217 -2.37 6.28 7.03
CA LEU A 217 -1.96 6.15 8.44
C LEU A 217 -2.39 7.37 9.25
N ALA A 218 -2.19 8.58 8.71
CA ALA A 218 -2.61 9.82 9.34
C ALA A 218 -4.13 9.91 9.53
N TYR A 219 -4.94 9.36 8.63
CA TYR A 219 -6.39 9.27 8.80
C TYR A 219 -6.74 8.45 10.06
N SER A 220 -6.10 7.29 10.23
CA SER A 220 -6.30 6.44 11.41
C SER A 220 -5.84 7.11 12.70
N GLU A 221 -4.73 7.88 12.64
CA GLU A 221 -4.29 8.74 13.74
C GLU A 221 -5.35 9.82 14.07
N ALA A 222 -5.84 10.55 13.06
CA ALA A 222 -6.81 11.63 13.23
C ALA A 222 -8.16 11.14 13.78
N LYS A 223 -8.58 9.93 13.40
CA LYS A 223 -9.76 9.27 13.99
C LYS A 223 -9.55 8.77 15.42
N GLY A 224 -8.34 8.86 15.97
CA GLY A 224 -8.04 8.34 17.30
C GLY A 224 -8.15 6.82 17.40
N ARG A 225 -7.98 6.11 16.28
CA ARG A 225 -8.13 4.64 16.21
C ARG A 225 -6.88 3.90 16.68
N ILE A 226 -5.70 4.53 16.60
CA ILE A 226 -4.42 3.90 16.91
C ILE A 226 -4.18 3.84 18.42
N ARG A 227 -4.23 2.63 18.99
CA ARG A 227 -3.88 2.35 20.38
C ARG A 227 -2.46 1.82 20.50
N LYS A 228 -1.91 1.90 21.71
CA LYS A 228 -0.61 1.29 22.02
C LYS A 228 -0.65 -0.21 21.71
N ASP A 229 0.43 -0.71 21.11
CA ASP A 229 0.66 -2.09 20.69
C ASP A 229 -0.17 -2.58 19.48
N ASP A 230 -1.05 -1.73 18.93
CA ASP A 230 -1.72 -1.99 17.66
C ASP A 230 -0.71 -2.19 16.53
N ARG A 231 -1.00 -3.12 15.64
CA ARG A 231 -0.21 -3.44 14.46
C ARG A 231 -0.91 -2.90 13.22
N THR A 232 -0.21 -2.07 12.47
CA THR A 232 -0.66 -1.52 11.20
C THR A 232 0.09 -2.15 10.06
N TRP A 233 -0.64 -2.66 9.06
CA TRP A 233 -0.07 -3.20 7.84
C TRP A 233 -0.25 -2.21 6.69
N GLN A 234 0.87 -1.72 6.15
CA GLN A 234 0.91 -0.93 4.94
C GLN A 234 1.18 -1.83 3.73
N ILE A 235 0.33 -1.77 2.71
CA ILE A 235 0.45 -2.54 1.46
C ILE A 235 0.49 -1.60 0.27
N ALA A 236 1.54 -1.68 -0.54
CA ALA A 236 1.72 -0.87 -1.73
C ALA A 236 2.00 -1.70 -2.98
N PHE A 237 1.41 -1.27 -4.10
CA PHE A 237 1.62 -1.84 -5.42
C PHE A 237 2.33 -0.84 -6.33
N GLY A 238 3.30 -1.32 -7.12
CA GLY A 238 4.02 -0.49 -8.08
C GLY A 238 4.31 -1.24 -9.38
N SER A 239 4.74 -0.50 -10.41
CA SER A 239 5.13 -1.07 -11.70
C SER A 239 6.27 -2.08 -11.57
N GLY A 240 6.30 -3.04 -12.50
CA GLY A 240 7.22 -4.17 -12.45
C GLY A 240 6.53 -5.51 -12.63
N PHE A 241 5.58 -6.00 -11.85
CA PHE A 241 4.79 -5.47 -10.76
C PHE A 241 5.41 -5.80 -9.39
N LYS A 242 5.30 -4.89 -8.44
CA LYS A 242 5.88 -5.01 -7.09
C LYS A 242 4.77 -4.94 -6.06
N CYS A 243 4.79 -5.85 -5.08
CA CYS A 243 3.95 -5.77 -3.89
C CYS A 243 4.88 -5.58 -2.68
N ASN A 244 4.69 -4.48 -1.95
CA ASN A 244 5.47 -4.18 -0.77
C ASN A 244 4.56 -4.15 0.46
N SER A 245 5.04 -4.75 1.53
CA SER A 245 4.38 -4.80 2.82
C SER A 245 5.30 -4.23 3.88
N ALA A 246 4.79 -3.32 4.71
CA ALA A 246 5.46 -2.83 5.90
C ALA A 246 4.53 -3.02 7.11
N VAL A 247 5.08 -3.60 8.18
CA VAL A 247 4.37 -3.85 9.43
C VAL A 247 4.91 -2.94 10.50
N TRP A 248 4.02 -2.13 11.06
CA TRP A 248 4.30 -1.18 12.12
C TRP A 248 3.61 -1.61 13.40
N ARG A 249 4.26 -1.40 14.54
CA ARG A 249 3.63 -1.49 15.86
C ARG A 249 3.59 -0.10 16.49
N ALA A 250 2.43 0.32 16.94
CA ALA A 250 2.26 1.55 17.71
C ALA A 250 2.95 1.41 19.08
N MET A 251 3.90 2.29 19.37
CA MET A 251 4.65 2.30 20.63
C MET A 251 3.89 3.02 21.75
N ARG A 252 2.90 3.83 21.39
CA ARG A 252 2.00 4.58 22.27
C ARG A 252 0.64 4.76 21.61
N THR A 253 -0.39 5.00 22.41
CA THR A 253 -1.69 5.47 21.90
C THR A 253 -1.51 6.86 21.31
N ILE A 254 -2.05 7.07 20.10
CA ILE A 254 -1.97 8.36 19.42
C ILE A 254 -3.21 9.17 19.79
N ASP A 255 -2.98 10.33 20.41
CA ASP A 255 -4.02 11.27 20.84
C ASP A 255 -4.21 12.31 19.73
N PRO A 256 -5.34 12.30 19.01
CA PRO A 256 -5.59 13.24 17.91
C PRO A 256 -5.36 14.70 18.32
N ALA A 257 -5.72 15.08 19.55
CA ALA A 257 -5.61 16.46 20.02
C ALA A 257 -4.16 16.98 20.10
N LYS A 258 -3.18 16.09 20.11
CA LYS A 258 -1.74 16.43 20.19
C LYS A 258 -1.01 16.27 18.88
N GLU A 259 -1.68 15.77 17.85
CA GLU A 259 -1.08 15.48 16.56
C GLU A 259 -1.33 16.61 15.56
N LYS A 260 -0.40 16.72 14.61
CA LYS A 260 -0.54 17.59 13.44
C LYS A 260 -0.41 16.72 12.22
N ASN A 261 -1.50 16.56 11.47
CA ASN A 261 -1.53 15.77 10.26
C ASN A 261 -2.53 16.38 9.24
N PRO A 262 -2.50 15.95 7.97
CA PRO A 262 -3.31 16.53 6.90
C PRO A 262 -4.83 16.44 7.08
N TRP A 263 -5.31 15.65 8.05
CA TRP A 263 -6.72 15.39 8.27
C TRP A 263 -7.31 16.16 9.45
N MET A 264 -6.47 16.68 10.37
CA MET A 264 -6.95 17.16 11.68
C MET A 264 -8.06 18.21 11.59
N ASP A 265 -8.02 19.07 10.58
CA ASP A 265 -8.98 20.16 10.42
C ASP A 265 -10.33 19.71 9.85
N GLU A 266 -10.38 18.58 9.14
CA GLU A 266 -11.57 18.13 8.38
C GLU A 266 -12.00 16.69 8.71
N ILE A 267 -11.29 15.97 9.59
CA ILE A 267 -11.54 14.54 9.85
C ILE A 267 -12.95 14.24 10.38
N HIS A 268 -13.61 15.22 10.98
CA HIS A 268 -14.96 15.11 11.51
C HIS A 268 -16.03 15.01 10.41
N ASP A 269 -15.73 15.47 9.20
CA ASP A 269 -16.63 15.38 8.03
C ASP A 269 -16.56 14.02 7.32
N PHE A 270 -15.68 13.12 7.76
CA PHE A 270 -15.51 11.78 7.21
C PHE A 270 -16.05 10.70 8.16
N PRO A 271 -16.41 9.50 7.68
CA PRO A 271 -16.46 9.11 6.28
C PRO A 271 -17.65 9.75 5.55
N VAL A 272 -17.46 10.00 4.25
CA VAL A 272 -18.55 10.40 3.34
C VAL A 272 -19.02 9.19 2.55
N ASP A 273 -20.31 9.17 2.19
CA ASP A 273 -20.82 8.19 1.25
C ASP A 273 -20.33 8.53 -0.16
N VAL A 274 -19.65 7.58 -0.81
CA VAL A 274 -19.09 7.77 -2.16
C VAL A 274 -19.90 6.91 -3.11
N PRO A 275 -20.77 7.51 -3.96
CA PRO A 275 -21.65 6.76 -4.83
C PRO A 275 -20.87 5.81 -5.73
N ARG A 276 -21.38 4.58 -5.89
CA ARG A 276 -20.68 3.59 -6.72
C ARG A 276 -20.68 3.98 -8.20
N VAL A 277 -21.76 4.60 -8.65
CA VAL A 277 -21.98 5.12 -9.99
C VAL A 277 -22.82 6.37 -9.80
N GLU A 278 -22.38 7.49 -10.36
CA GLU A 278 -23.18 8.70 -10.46
C GLU A 278 -23.67 8.78 -11.91
N GLN A 279 -24.99 8.82 -12.11
CA GLN A 279 -25.52 9.12 -13.43
C GLN A 279 -25.21 10.59 -13.68
N LEU A 280 -24.31 10.86 -14.63
CA LEU A 280 -24.16 12.20 -15.17
C LEU A 280 -25.53 12.58 -15.75
N GLY A 281 -26.17 13.58 -15.13
CA GLY A 281 -27.46 14.07 -15.58
C GLY A 281 -27.40 14.40 -17.07
N SER A 282 -28.39 13.85 -17.79
CA SER A 282 -28.64 14.08 -19.21
C SER A 282 -28.82 15.55 -19.54
#